data_AF-A0A6V8QPV7-F1
#
_entry.id   AF-A0A6V8QPV7-F1
#
_cell.length_a   1.000
_cell.length_b   1.000
_cell.length_c   1.000
_cell.angle_alpha   90.00
_cell.angle_beta   90.00
_cell.angle_gamma   90.00
#
_symmetry.space_group_name_H-M   'P 1'
#
loop_
_entity.id
_entity.type
_entity.pdbx_description
1 polymer ?
#
loop_
_entity_poly.entity_id
_entity_poly.type
_entity_poly.pdbx_seq_one_letter_code
_entity_poly.pdbx_strand_id
1 'polypeptide(L)'
;MVSNANIGDGLEPLCRIITPIGMLGYGFDEFEIKDALESSIRSGIPAAIILDSGSTDSGPAKLALGTMTCPRASYERDLRKLVATIIKYRFPVLIGSAGGDGSNAHVKELVDIVNEILASSEYK
;
A
#
# COMPACT_ATOMS: atom_id res chain seq x y z
N MET A 1 19.72 15.64 10.65
CA MET A 1 19.79 16.09 9.24
C MET A 1 19.82 14.84 8.39
N VAL A 2 18.72 14.52 7.70
CA VAL A 2 18.73 13.41 6.74
C VAL A 2 19.45 13.92 5.50
N SER A 3 20.53 13.25 5.13
CA SER A 3 21.32 13.54 3.94
C SER A 3 20.41 13.50 2.72
N ASN A 4 20.20 14.66 2.08
CA ASN A 4 19.64 14.67 0.73
C ASN A 4 20.61 13.87 -0.14
N ALA A 5 20.16 12.73 -0.66
CA ALA A 5 20.89 12.04 -1.71
C ALA A 5 21.24 13.08 -2.78
N ASN A 6 22.50 13.12 -3.21
CA ASN A 6 23.01 14.07 -4.20
C ASN A 6 22.37 13.75 -5.56
N ILE A 7 21.14 14.21 -5.76
CA ILE A 7 20.44 14.23 -7.04
C ILE A 7 21.13 15.39 -7.77
N GLY A 8 21.82 15.10 -8.88
CA GLY A 8 22.80 16.02 -9.50
C GLY A 8 22.36 17.48 -9.60
N ASP A 9 23.33 18.39 -9.62
CA ASP A 9 23.13 19.84 -9.52
C ASP A 9 21.86 20.35 -10.25
N GLY A 10 20.96 20.95 -9.48
CA GLY A 10 19.74 21.60 -9.98
C GLY A 10 18.50 20.70 -10.10
N LEU A 11 18.54 19.44 -9.69
CA LEU A 11 17.37 18.56 -9.69
C LEU A 11 16.63 18.56 -8.34
N GLU A 12 15.39 19.03 -8.35
CA GLU A 12 14.46 18.94 -7.22
C GLU A 12 13.47 17.76 -7.43
N PRO A 13 13.23 16.91 -6.42
CA PRO A 13 12.27 15.82 -6.54
C PRO A 13 10.85 16.32 -6.80
N LEU A 14 10.25 15.86 -7.90
CA LEU A 14 8.84 16.15 -8.19
C LEU A 14 7.90 15.51 -7.16
N CYS A 15 8.16 14.26 -6.77
CA CYS A 15 7.40 13.53 -5.76
C CYS A 15 8.22 12.38 -5.16
N ARG A 16 7.76 11.87 -4.02
CA ARG A 16 8.30 10.68 -3.35
C ARG A 16 7.31 9.52 -3.45
N ILE A 17 7.79 8.38 -3.94
CA ILE A 17 7.01 7.14 -3.94
C ILE A 17 7.45 6.28 -2.75
N ILE A 18 6.50 5.92 -1.89
CA ILE A 18 6.71 5.11 -0.70
C ILE A 18 6.14 3.72 -0.98
N THR A 19 7.01 2.72 -1.09
CA THR A 19 6.64 1.32 -1.36
C THR A 19 7.13 0.44 -0.23
N PRO A 20 6.34 0.29 0.85
CA PRO A 20 6.78 -0.42 2.05
C PRO A 20 6.80 -1.94 1.84
N ILE A 21 6.14 -2.44 0.79
CA ILE A 21 6.14 -3.85 0.43
C ILE A 21 5.82 -4.04 -1.05
N GLY A 22 6.42 -5.06 -1.67
CA GLY A 22 6.13 -5.44 -3.06
C GLY A 22 4.87 -6.30 -3.22
N MET A 23 4.42 -6.97 -2.16
CA MET A 23 3.24 -7.83 -2.15
C MET A 23 2.37 -7.57 -0.92
N LEU A 24 1.23 -6.93 -1.10
CA LEU A 24 0.24 -6.72 -0.05
C LEU A 24 -0.19 -8.07 0.55
N GLY A 25 -0.30 -8.12 1.88
CA GLY A 25 -0.58 -9.34 2.64
C GLY A 25 0.67 -10.00 3.23
N TYR A 26 1.89 -9.65 2.78
CA TYR A 26 3.12 -10.19 3.37
C TYR A 26 3.51 -9.49 4.68
N GLY A 27 2.96 -8.30 4.95
CA GLY A 27 3.18 -7.56 6.18
C GLY A 27 4.32 -6.57 6.07
N PHE A 28 4.05 -5.34 6.49
CA PHE A 28 5.02 -4.25 6.53
C PHE A 28 5.06 -3.58 7.91
N ASP A 29 6.16 -2.87 8.17
CA ASP A 29 6.32 -2.01 9.35
C ASP A 29 5.68 -0.64 9.10
N GLU A 30 4.74 -0.25 9.97
CA GLU A 30 4.11 1.08 9.92
C GLU A 30 5.09 2.20 10.23
N PHE A 31 6.15 1.91 10.99
CA PHE A 31 7.15 2.90 11.34
C PHE A 31 7.86 3.45 10.10
N GLU A 32 8.21 2.58 9.15
CA GLU A 32 8.89 2.97 7.91
C GLU A 32 8.03 3.88 7.03
N ILE A 33 6.74 3.56 6.89
CA ILE A 33 5.78 4.40 6.16
C ILE A 33 5.67 5.76 6.84
N LYS A 34 5.49 5.76 8.17
CA LYS A 34 5.34 6.97 8.96
C LYS A 34 6.55 7.89 8.82
N ASP A 35 7.77 7.36 8.98
CA ASP A 35 8.99 8.17 8.87
C ASP A 35 9.14 8.77 7.45
N ALA A 36 8.84 7.99 6.41
CA ALA A 36 8.88 8.47 5.03
C ALA A 36 7.84 9.58 4.75
N LEU A 37 6.62 9.46 5.28
CA LEU A 37 5.59 10.49 5.17
C LEU A 37 5.99 11.77 5.93
N GLU A 38 6.51 11.63 7.16
CA GLU A 38 6.96 12.77 7.96
C GLU A 38 8.15 13.47 7.32
N SER A 39 9.06 12.72 6.69
CA SER A 39 10.13 13.28 5.86
C SER A 39 9.60 14.09 4.69
N SER A 40 8.53 13.63 4.04
CA SER A 40 7.87 14.31 2.91
C SER A 40 7.20 15.61 3.34
N ILE A 41 6.53 15.60 4.49
CA ILE A 41 5.96 16.80 5.11
C ILE A 41 7.06 17.82 5.42
N ARG A 42 8.16 17.39 6.06
CA ARG A 42 9.29 18.29 6.40
C ARG A 42 9.95 18.90 5.19
N SER A 43 10.10 18.15 4.09
CA SER A 43 10.75 18.64 2.88
C SER A 43 9.80 19.40 1.94
N GLY A 44 8.49 19.36 2.18
CA GLY A 44 7.48 19.94 1.27
C GLY A 44 7.34 19.20 -0.06
N ILE A 45 7.95 18.01 -0.20
CA ILE A 45 7.88 17.19 -1.42
C ILE A 45 6.63 16.34 -1.32
N PRO A 46 5.71 16.36 -2.32
CA PRO A 46 4.51 15.53 -2.28
C PRO A 46 4.88 14.05 -2.32
N ALA A 47 4.08 13.21 -1.67
CA ALA A 47 4.31 11.77 -1.61
C ALA A 47 3.07 10.97 -2.02
N ALA A 48 3.29 9.72 -2.40
CA ALA A 48 2.25 8.72 -2.58
C ALA A 48 2.75 7.38 -2.04
N ILE A 49 1.85 6.61 -1.44
CA ILE A 49 2.12 5.23 -1.08
C ILE A 49 1.67 4.35 -2.24
N ILE A 50 2.56 3.51 -2.75
CA ILE A 50 2.26 2.61 -3.87
C ILE A 50 2.65 1.19 -3.49
N LEU A 51 1.71 0.28 -3.69
CA LEU A 51 1.81 -1.13 -3.34
C LEU A 51 1.25 -1.96 -4.49
N ASP A 52 1.67 -3.21 -4.58
CA ASP A 52 1.06 -4.18 -5.48
C ASP A 52 0.58 -5.41 -4.69
N SER A 53 -0.37 -6.15 -5.25
CA SER A 53 -0.81 -7.45 -4.76
C SER A 53 -0.79 -8.49 -5.87
N GLY A 54 0.10 -8.33 -6.84
CA GLY A 54 0.21 -9.18 -8.02
C GLY A 54 1.40 -10.11 -7.95
N SER A 55 1.33 -11.23 -8.68
CA SER A 55 2.48 -12.09 -8.90
C SER A 55 2.46 -12.63 -10.32
N THR A 56 3.45 -12.24 -11.12
CA THR A 56 3.68 -12.75 -12.48
C THR A 56 3.97 -14.26 -12.48
N ASP A 57 4.55 -14.78 -11.41
CA ASP A 57 5.16 -16.12 -11.37
C ASP A 57 4.25 -17.17 -10.71
N SER A 58 3.07 -16.76 -10.22
CA SER A 58 2.14 -17.64 -9.50
C SER A 58 1.43 -18.69 -10.39
N GLY A 59 1.57 -18.56 -11.70
CA GLY A 59 0.93 -19.43 -12.69
C GLY A 59 -0.58 -19.25 -12.75
N PRO A 60 -1.28 -20.04 -13.59
CA PRO A 60 -2.71 -19.85 -13.84
C PRO A 60 -3.61 -20.30 -12.67
N ALA A 61 -3.05 -20.96 -11.65
CA ALA A 61 -3.82 -21.63 -10.61
C ALA A 61 -4.71 -20.67 -9.79
N LYS A 62 -4.21 -19.46 -9.48
CA LYS A 62 -4.96 -18.47 -8.70
C LYS A 62 -6.22 -18.01 -9.43
N LEU A 63 -6.06 -17.70 -10.71
CA LEU A 63 -7.16 -17.31 -11.59
C LEU A 63 -8.12 -18.47 -11.86
N ALA A 64 -7.60 -19.67 -12.09
CA ALA A 64 -8.40 -20.86 -12.40
C ALA A 64 -9.23 -21.34 -11.21
N LEU A 65 -8.70 -21.22 -9.98
CA LEU A 65 -9.36 -21.69 -8.76
C LEU A 65 -10.08 -20.57 -8.00
N GLY A 66 -9.90 -19.31 -8.40
CA GLY A 66 -10.46 -18.14 -7.68
C GLY A 66 -9.91 -18.01 -6.27
N THR A 67 -8.63 -18.34 -6.06
CA THR A 67 -7.98 -18.27 -4.74
C THR A 67 -6.99 -17.13 -4.70
N MET A 68 -6.94 -16.43 -3.58
CA MET A 68 -5.94 -15.37 -3.37
C MET A 68 -4.55 -15.94 -3.06
N THR A 69 -3.52 -15.11 -3.25
CA THR A 69 -2.14 -15.44 -2.84
C THR A 69 -2.01 -15.59 -1.33
N CYS A 70 -2.57 -14.66 -0.56
CA CYS A 70 -2.54 -14.67 0.90
C CYS A 70 -3.93 -15.00 1.48
N PRO A 71 -4.01 -15.50 2.73
CA PRO A 71 -5.27 -15.55 3.46
C PRO A 71 -5.89 -14.16 3.61
N ARG A 72 -7.23 -14.06 3.62
CA ARG A 72 -7.97 -12.79 3.79
C ARG A 72 -7.49 -11.99 5.01
N ALA A 73 -7.24 -12.66 6.14
CA ALA A 73 -6.76 -12.03 7.37
C ALA A 73 -5.41 -11.30 7.20
N SER A 74 -4.54 -11.78 6.31
CA SER A 74 -3.27 -11.10 6.02
C SER A 74 -3.48 -9.79 5.27
N TYR A 75 -4.42 -9.77 4.32
CA TYR A 75 -4.82 -8.53 3.64
C TYR A 75 -5.49 -7.56 4.59
N GLU A 76 -6.39 -8.05 5.46
CA GLU A 76 -7.06 -7.22 6.47
C GLU A 76 -6.05 -6.54 7.40
N ARG A 77 -5.06 -7.29 7.92
CA ARG A 77 -3.99 -6.74 8.76
C ARG A 77 -3.30 -5.56 8.06
N ASP A 78 -2.89 -5.74 6.82
CA ASP A 78 -2.12 -4.74 6.08
C ASP A 78 -2.99 -3.54 5.67
N LEU A 79 -4.20 -3.78 5.19
CA LEU A 79 -5.14 -2.74 4.81
C LEU A 79 -5.59 -1.91 6.01
N ARG A 80 -5.74 -2.51 7.20
CA ARG A 80 -6.10 -1.78 8.43
C ARG A 80 -5.04 -0.73 8.77
N LYS A 81 -3.77 -1.08 8.64
CA LYS A 81 -2.63 -0.17 8.83
C LYS A 81 -2.62 0.96 7.80
N LEU A 82 -2.90 0.64 6.53
CA LEU A 82 -2.99 1.65 5.46
C LEU A 82 -4.15 2.62 5.68
N VAL A 83 -5.34 2.12 6.01
CA VAL A 83 -6.52 2.95 6.29
C VAL A 83 -6.22 3.93 7.44
N ALA A 84 -5.67 3.44 8.54
CA ALA A 84 -5.25 4.28 9.67
C ALA A 84 -4.28 5.39 9.23
N THR A 85 -3.30 5.02 8.39
CA THR A 85 -2.29 5.93 7.85
C THR A 85 -2.91 7.01 6.96
N ILE A 86 -3.79 6.66 6.02
CA ILE A 86 -4.42 7.60 5.09
C ILE A 86 -5.32 8.59 5.84
N ILE A 87 -6.10 8.12 6.81
CA ILE A 87 -6.98 8.98 7.61
C ILE A 87 -6.17 10.06 8.32
N LYS A 88 -5.00 9.68 8.86
CA LYS A 88 -4.09 10.58 9.57
C LYS A 88 -3.33 11.53 8.65
N TYR A 89 -2.66 11.02 7.61
CA TYR A 89 -1.68 11.78 6.83
C TYR A 89 -2.23 12.35 5.52
N ARG A 90 -3.38 11.85 5.02
CA ARG A 90 -4.07 12.33 3.81
C ARG A 90 -3.25 12.28 2.52
N PHE A 91 -2.17 11.50 2.47
CA PHE A 91 -1.47 11.19 1.23
C PHE A 91 -2.20 10.07 0.46
N PRO A 92 -2.14 10.09 -0.89
CA PRO A 92 -2.78 9.07 -1.72
C PRO A 92 -2.11 7.70 -1.53
N VAL A 93 -2.94 6.65 -1.58
CA VAL A 93 -2.52 5.24 -1.65
C VAL A 93 -3.00 4.67 -2.99
N LEU A 94 -2.10 4.00 -3.70
CA LEU A 94 -2.40 3.28 -4.94
C LEU A 94 -2.04 1.80 -4.75
N ILE A 95 -2.97 0.92 -5.13
CA ILE A 95 -2.76 -0.54 -5.14
C ILE A 95 -2.85 -0.99 -6.60
N GLY A 96 -1.74 -1.49 -7.15
CA GLY A 96 -1.61 -1.80 -8.58
C GLY A 96 -2.47 -2.97 -9.06
N SER A 97 -2.48 -4.07 -8.31
CA SER A 97 -3.31 -5.25 -8.56
C SER A 97 -3.78 -5.89 -7.25
N ALA A 98 -4.64 -6.92 -7.34
CA ALA A 98 -5.36 -7.49 -6.20
C ALA A 98 -5.28 -9.03 -6.15
N GLY A 99 -5.00 -9.59 -4.98
CA GLY A 99 -5.18 -11.01 -4.68
C GLY A 99 -4.27 -12.00 -5.43
N GLY A 100 -3.28 -11.53 -6.18
CA GLY A 100 -2.30 -12.32 -6.93
C GLY A 100 -2.44 -12.21 -8.44
N ASP A 101 -3.67 -12.30 -8.94
CA ASP A 101 -3.97 -12.35 -10.38
C ASP A 101 -4.72 -11.11 -10.90
N GLY A 102 -5.14 -10.20 -10.01
CA GLY A 102 -5.87 -8.98 -10.38
C GLY A 102 -7.28 -9.19 -10.93
N SER A 103 -7.90 -10.36 -10.71
CA SER A 103 -9.28 -10.60 -11.17
C SER A 103 -10.29 -9.64 -10.55
N ASN A 104 -11.40 -9.37 -11.24
CA ASN A 104 -12.49 -8.52 -10.71
C ASN A 104 -13.00 -9.02 -9.35
N ALA A 105 -13.00 -10.33 -9.12
CA ALA A 105 -13.41 -10.92 -7.85
C ALA A 105 -12.42 -10.55 -6.72
N HIS A 106 -11.11 -10.63 -6.97
CA HIS A 106 -10.10 -10.24 -5.99
C HIS A 106 -10.04 -8.73 -5.76
N VAL A 107 -10.27 -7.91 -6.80
CA VAL A 107 -10.41 -6.46 -6.63
C VAL A 107 -11.59 -6.15 -5.71
N LYS A 108 -12.75 -6.80 -5.94
CA LYS A 108 -13.93 -6.64 -5.09
C LYS A 108 -13.63 -7.08 -3.66
N GLU A 109 -12.96 -8.21 -3.47
CA GLU A 109 -12.59 -8.74 -2.16
C GLU A 109 -11.75 -7.74 -1.34
N LEU A 110 -10.73 -7.12 -1.94
CA LEU A 110 -9.92 -6.08 -1.29
C LEU A 110 -10.75 -4.83 -0.94
N VAL A 111 -11.65 -4.41 -1.83
CA VAL A 111 -12.58 -3.29 -1.57
C VAL A 111 -13.54 -3.62 -0.42
N ASP A 112 -14.06 -4.84 -0.37
CA ASP A 112 -14.93 -5.29 0.72
C ASP A 112 -14.18 -5.26 2.07
N ILE A 113 -12.91 -5.70 2.11
CA ILE A 113 -12.07 -5.60 3.32
C ILE A 113 -11.93 -4.14 3.77
N VAL A 114 -11.65 -3.22 2.84
CA VAL A 114 -11.53 -1.78 3.17
C VAL A 114 -12.85 -1.23 3.72
N ASN A 115 -13.98 -1.57 3.11
CA ASN A 115 -15.30 -1.14 3.59
C ASN A 115 -15.61 -1.71 4.98
N GLU A 116 -15.27 -2.97 5.24
CA GLU A 116 -15.43 -3.59 6.57
C GLU A 116 -14.56 -2.91 7.63
N ILE A 117 -13.31 -2.57 7.30
CA ILE A 117 -12.43 -1.81 8.18
C ILE A 117 -13.06 -0.45 8.49
N LEU A 118 -13.49 0.31 7.49
CA LEU A 118 -14.11 1.63 7.67
C LEU A 118 -15.43 1.59 8.45
N ALA A 119 -16.19 0.48 8.35
CA ALA A 119 -17.42 0.28 9.12
C ALA A 119 -17.18 -0.16 10.57
N SER A 120 -15.94 -0.49 10.95
CA SER A 120 -15.59 -0.87 12.32
C SER A 120 -15.70 0.33 13.27
N SER A 121 -15.87 0.08 14.57
CA SER A 121 -16.02 1.13 15.59
C SER A 121 -14.82 2.08 15.69
N GLU A 122 -13.67 1.70 15.14
CA GLU A 122 -12.44 2.50 15.14
C GLU A 122 -12.54 3.76 14.25
N TYR A 123 -13.44 3.75 13.26
CA TYR A 123 -13.55 4.81 12.25
C TYR A 123 -14.98 5.35 12.04
N LYS A 124 -15.91 5.00 12.93
CA LYS A 124 -17.28 5.53 12.94
C LYS A 124 -17.38 6.94 13.52
#